data_AF-A0A2S1RCU9-F1
#
_entry.id   AF-A0A2S1RCU9-F1
#
_cell.length_a   1.000
_cell.length_b   1.000
_cell.length_c   1.000
_cell.angle_alpha   90.00
_cell.angle_beta   90.00
_cell.angle_gamma   90.00
#
_symmetry.space_group_name_H-M   'P 1'
#
loop_
_entity.id
_entity.type
_entity.pdbx_description
1 polymer ?
#
loop_
_entity_poly.entity_id
_entity_poly.type
_entity_poly.pdbx_seq_one_letter_code
_entity_poly.pdbx_strand_id
1 'polypeptide(L)'
;MVDGRYYGRGDKTNVILSHDDVMRHHRRLLSDRSDLQLEAKELLDEIDPTASLIALIADPIGLRDDLLVELTGDPNWENQVAAILQQADQTAKGADYPPYIRATGFQRRAEGVAVTDGMHNATREFKGDGRAAELVFHETGRLTLISERATFMHTRPVQPEPPAAKLIFEELIVAKTAILVAVTAETAKLTQYRGSWRFALLVRGLKGGSAWILADSFGFSNGSGYTADTYARETEAAFADIATDPNAVARDLTMPLLRSLGVHTHSKFQWMRNEQAQEKH
;
A
#
# COMPACT_ATOMS: atom_id res chain seq x y z
N MET A 1 4.16 44.78 4.44
CA MET A 1 2.74 44.42 4.36
C MET A 1 2.53 43.96 2.92
N VAL A 2 2.59 42.65 2.66
CA VAL A 2 2.60 42.08 1.30
C VAL A 2 1.20 41.55 1.00
N ASP A 3 0.60 42.06 -0.08
CA ASP A 3 -0.76 41.76 -0.52
C ASP A 3 -0.89 40.26 -0.88
N GLY A 4 -1.54 39.49 0.00
CA GLY A 4 -1.75 38.04 -0.12
C GLY A 4 -2.83 37.69 -1.15
N ARG A 5 -2.54 37.87 -2.44
CA ARG A 5 -3.44 37.51 -3.56
C ARG A 5 -2.96 36.23 -4.23
N TYR A 6 -3.78 35.19 -4.19
CA TYR A 6 -3.54 33.92 -4.89
C TYR A 6 -4.53 33.78 -6.05
N TYR A 7 -4.00 33.49 -7.25
CA TYR A 7 -4.80 33.30 -8.45
C TYR A 7 -5.16 31.81 -8.61
N GLY A 8 -6.44 31.47 -8.55
CA GLY A 8 -6.94 30.14 -8.91
C GLY A 8 -6.82 29.93 -10.42
N ARG A 9 -6.05 28.94 -10.86
CA ARG A 9 -5.91 28.63 -12.30
C ARG A 9 -6.91 27.56 -12.69
N GLY A 10 -8.00 27.97 -13.35
CA GLY A 10 -8.91 27.02 -14.00
C GLY A 10 -10.40 27.31 -13.89
N ASP A 11 -10.84 28.56 -14.08
CA ASP A 11 -12.21 28.81 -14.58
C ASP A 11 -12.28 30.22 -15.18
N LYS A 12 -13.14 30.45 -16.18
CA LYS A 12 -13.25 31.75 -16.88
C LYS A 12 -13.84 32.88 -16.02
N THR A 13 -14.09 32.61 -14.75
CA THR A 13 -14.46 33.57 -13.71
C THR A 13 -13.27 33.75 -12.76
N ASN A 14 -12.48 34.81 -13.00
CA ASN A 14 -11.41 35.24 -12.11
C ASN A 14 -11.98 35.68 -10.74
N VAL A 15 -12.28 34.72 -9.87
CA VAL A 15 -12.65 34.98 -8.49
C VAL A 15 -11.35 35.08 -7.69
N ILE A 16 -11.08 36.28 -7.18
CA ILE A 16 -9.96 36.52 -6.26
C ILE A 16 -10.36 35.90 -4.92
N LEU A 17 -9.74 34.76 -4.57
CA LEU A 17 -9.94 34.12 -3.28
C LEU A 17 -9.10 34.84 -2.22
N SER A 18 -9.73 35.25 -1.12
CA SER A 18 -9.01 35.80 0.03
C SER A 18 -8.25 34.68 0.78
N HIS A 19 -7.28 35.04 1.62
CA HIS A 19 -6.57 34.07 2.46
C HIS A 19 -7.53 33.24 3.33
N ASP A 20 -8.63 33.82 3.81
CA ASP A 20 -9.65 33.12 4.57
C ASP A 20 -10.51 32.19 3.72
N ASP A 21 -10.72 32.49 2.43
CA ASP A 21 -11.38 31.57 1.49
C ASP A 21 -10.48 30.37 1.17
N VAL A 22 -9.17 30.60 0.98
CA VAL A 22 -8.18 29.53 0.78
C VAL A 22 -8.09 28.64 2.02
N MET A 23 -8.00 29.23 3.21
CA MET A 23 -7.97 28.47 4.46
C MET A 23 -9.28 27.74 4.74
N ARG A 24 -10.43 28.26 4.30
CA ARG A 24 -11.72 27.59 4.40
C ARG A 24 -11.86 26.45 3.40
N HIS A 25 -11.36 26.60 2.16
CA HIS A 25 -11.25 25.50 1.21
C HIS A 25 -10.29 24.42 1.71
N HIS A 26 -9.14 24.80 2.26
CA HIS A 26 -8.18 23.87 2.85
C HIS A 26 -8.76 23.17 4.08
N ARG A 27 -9.48 23.88 4.97
CA ARG A 27 -10.16 23.28 6.12
C ARG A 27 -11.31 22.36 5.69
N ARG A 28 -12.03 22.69 4.62
CA ARG A 28 -13.09 21.85 4.07
C ARG A 28 -12.54 20.57 3.44
N LEU A 29 -11.42 20.67 2.71
CA LEU A 29 -10.69 19.51 2.20
C LEU A 29 -10.10 18.65 3.33
N LEU A 30 -9.72 19.25 4.46
CA LEU A 30 -9.28 18.52 5.65
C LEU A 30 -10.44 17.91 6.45
N SER A 31 -11.64 18.51 6.43
CA SER A 31 -12.83 18.00 7.15
C SER A 31 -13.58 16.92 6.39
N ASP A 32 -13.52 16.93 5.06
CA ASP A 32 -14.05 15.88 4.18
C ASP A 32 -13.03 14.73 3.98
N ARG A 33 -11.86 14.80 4.63
CA ARG A 33 -10.82 13.78 4.54
C ARG A 33 -11.22 12.57 5.38
N SER A 34 -11.77 11.55 4.73
CA SER A 34 -12.05 10.26 5.37
C SER A 34 -10.76 9.65 5.94
N ASP A 35 -10.81 9.02 7.11
CA ASP A 35 -9.65 8.41 7.75
C ASP A 35 -9.34 7.07 7.05
N LEU A 36 -8.35 7.09 6.13
CA LEU A 36 -8.01 5.89 5.36
C LEU A 36 -7.45 4.77 6.24
N GLN A 37 -6.93 5.07 7.43
CA GLN A 37 -6.51 4.03 8.37
C GLN A 37 -7.71 3.33 8.99
N LEU A 38 -8.77 4.09 9.31
CA LEU A 38 -10.03 3.52 9.77
C LEU A 38 -10.68 2.67 8.68
N GLU A 39 -10.72 3.16 7.44
CA GLU A 39 -11.27 2.40 6.31
C GLU A 39 -10.47 1.12 6.03
N ALA A 40 -9.13 1.19 6.06
CA ALA A 40 -8.28 -0.01 5.94
C ALA A 40 -8.53 -1.01 7.06
N LYS A 41 -8.82 -0.54 8.28
CA LYS A 41 -9.16 -1.38 9.42
C LYS A 41 -10.52 -2.06 9.22
N GLU A 42 -11.54 -1.31 8.80
CA GLU A 42 -12.88 -1.82 8.53
C GLU A 42 -12.85 -2.88 7.43
N LEU A 43 -12.07 -2.67 6.36
CA LEU A 43 -11.84 -3.67 5.31
C LEU A 43 -11.27 -4.98 5.85
N LEU A 44 -10.30 -4.92 6.77
CA LEU A 44 -9.77 -6.13 7.39
C LEU A 44 -10.77 -6.77 8.36
N ASP A 45 -11.55 -5.98 9.09
CA ASP A 45 -12.57 -6.47 10.03
C ASP A 45 -13.71 -7.19 9.31
N GLU A 46 -14.08 -6.75 8.10
CA GLU A 46 -15.08 -7.41 7.25
C GLU A 46 -14.60 -8.79 6.75
N ILE A 47 -13.30 -8.91 6.46
CA ILE A 47 -12.72 -10.16 5.95
C ILE A 47 -12.53 -11.17 7.08
N ASP A 48 -11.70 -10.83 8.06
CA ASP A 48 -11.45 -11.64 9.24
C ASP A 48 -10.81 -10.75 10.33
N PRO A 49 -11.51 -10.53 11.46
CA PRO A 49 -11.01 -9.69 12.54
C PRO A 49 -9.74 -10.24 13.21
N THR A 50 -9.42 -11.51 13.02
CA THR A 50 -8.33 -12.23 13.69
C THR A 50 -7.16 -12.60 12.78
N ALA A 51 -7.36 -12.58 11.47
CA ALA A 51 -6.33 -12.98 10.52
C ALA A 51 -5.15 -12.00 10.45
N SER A 52 -3.98 -12.54 10.10
CA SER A 52 -2.79 -11.74 9.85
C SER A 52 -2.77 -11.26 8.40
N LEU A 53 -3.30 -10.05 8.21
CA LEU A 53 -3.53 -9.44 6.90
C LEU A 53 -2.75 -8.13 6.73
N ILE A 54 -2.51 -7.79 5.47
CA ILE A 54 -2.02 -6.50 5.01
C ILE A 54 -3.18 -5.85 4.26
N ALA A 55 -3.54 -4.62 4.61
CA ALA A 55 -4.42 -3.76 3.83
C ALA A 55 -3.64 -2.53 3.38
N LEU A 56 -3.78 -2.19 2.10
CA LEU A 56 -3.17 -1.04 1.48
C LEU A 56 -4.23 -0.33 0.64
N ILE A 57 -4.35 0.99 0.79
CA ILE A 57 -5.28 1.82 0.01
C ILE A 57 -4.48 2.91 -0.68
N ALA A 58 -4.79 3.16 -1.96
CA ALA A 58 -4.38 4.36 -2.68
C ALA A 58 -5.64 5.08 -3.18
N ASP A 59 -5.81 6.34 -2.80
CA ASP A 59 -7.03 7.11 -3.04
C ASP A 59 -6.71 8.46 -3.71
N PRO A 60 -7.27 8.78 -4.89
CA PRO A 60 -6.99 10.03 -5.58
C PRO A 60 -7.67 11.21 -4.85
N ILE A 61 -6.98 12.35 -4.76
CA ILE A 61 -7.50 13.53 -4.06
C ILE A 61 -8.25 14.47 -5.01
N GLY A 62 -9.46 14.85 -4.63
CA GLY A 62 -10.21 15.93 -5.27
C GLY A 62 -10.75 15.58 -6.66
N LEU A 63 -10.98 14.29 -6.93
CA LEU A 63 -11.60 13.83 -8.16
C LEU A 63 -13.10 13.56 -8.00
N ARG A 64 -13.76 13.33 -9.14
CA ARG A 64 -15.12 12.77 -9.20
C ARG A 64 -15.04 11.25 -9.10
N ASP A 65 -16.12 10.63 -8.64
CA ASP A 65 -16.23 9.18 -8.40
C ASP A 65 -16.31 8.34 -9.70
N ASP A 66 -15.55 8.70 -10.74
CA ASP A 66 -15.66 8.11 -12.08
C ASP A 66 -14.32 7.85 -12.80
N LEU A 67 -13.17 8.01 -12.11
CA LEU A 67 -11.84 7.93 -12.73
C LEU A 67 -11.58 6.66 -13.54
N LEU A 68 -12.11 5.52 -13.09
CA LEU A 68 -11.89 4.21 -13.69
C LEU A 68 -13.16 3.58 -14.25
N VAL A 69 -14.26 4.32 -14.38
CA VAL A 69 -15.51 3.80 -14.96
C VAL A 69 -15.30 3.26 -16.37
N GLU A 70 -14.49 3.94 -17.20
CA GLU A 70 -14.17 3.45 -18.54
C GLU A 70 -13.37 2.13 -18.48
N LEU A 71 -12.39 2.05 -17.58
CA LEU A 71 -11.59 0.83 -17.40
C LEU A 71 -12.45 -0.34 -16.92
N THR A 72 -13.28 -0.15 -15.89
CA THR A 72 -14.09 -1.21 -15.29
C THR A 72 -15.24 -1.66 -16.19
N GLY A 73 -15.76 -0.74 -17.02
CA GLY A 73 -16.83 -0.99 -17.99
C GLY A 73 -16.36 -1.65 -19.28
N ASP A 74 -15.07 -1.60 -19.61
CA ASP A 74 -14.52 -2.17 -20.83
C ASP A 74 -14.65 -3.71 -20.85
N PRO A 75 -15.14 -4.35 -21.93
CA PRO A 75 -15.16 -5.81 -22.06
C PRO A 75 -13.77 -6.49 -22.04
N ASN A 76 -12.70 -5.72 -22.21
CA ASN A 76 -11.31 -6.12 -22.26
C ASN A 76 -10.50 -5.56 -21.06
N TRP A 77 -11.18 -5.21 -19.97
CA TRP A 77 -10.57 -4.63 -18.78
C TRP A 77 -9.46 -5.51 -18.19
N GLU A 78 -9.57 -6.84 -18.28
CA GLU A 78 -8.59 -7.79 -17.75
C GLU A 78 -7.21 -7.57 -18.39
N ASN A 79 -7.18 -7.38 -19.70
CA ASN A 79 -5.94 -7.14 -20.44
C ASN A 79 -5.36 -5.76 -20.13
N GLN A 80 -6.19 -4.75 -19.92
CA GLN A 80 -5.73 -3.42 -19.50
C GLN A 80 -5.11 -3.46 -18.11
N VAL A 81 -5.78 -4.11 -17.15
CA VAL A 81 -5.26 -4.30 -15.80
C VAL A 81 -3.98 -5.14 -15.79
N ALA A 82 -3.91 -6.20 -16.60
CA ALA A 82 -2.68 -6.97 -16.77
C ALA A 82 -1.51 -6.11 -17.28
N ALA A 83 -1.77 -5.21 -18.22
CA ALA A 83 -0.76 -4.29 -18.74
C ALA A 83 -0.29 -3.30 -17.67
N ILE A 84 -1.20 -2.74 -16.86
CA ILE A 84 -0.86 -1.89 -15.71
C ILE A 84 0.07 -2.64 -14.75
N LEU A 85 -0.30 -3.86 -14.37
CA LEU A 85 0.50 -4.70 -13.47
C LEU A 85 1.88 -5.01 -14.03
N GLN A 86 1.96 -5.34 -15.33
CA GLN A 86 3.23 -5.63 -15.99
C GLN A 86 4.16 -4.42 -16.03
N GLN A 87 3.64 -3.21 -16.21
CA GLN A 87 4.43 -1.98 -16.15
C GLN A 87 4.84 -1.65 -14.72
N ALA A 88 3.94 -1.85 -13.76
CA ALA A 88 4.23 -1.65 -12.34
C ALA A 88 5.35 -2.58 -11.84
N ASP A 89 5.34 -3.86 -12.24
CA ASP A 89 6.37 -4.86 -11.85
C ASP A 89 7.78 -4.45 -12.33
N GLN A 90 7.90 -3.66 -13.40
CA GLN A 90 9.21 -3.17 -13.88
C GLN A 90 9.78 -2.05 -13.01
N THR A 91 8.94 -1.33 -12.26
CA THR A 91 9.34 -0.16 -11.46
C THR A 91 9.33 -0.43 -9.97
N ALA A 92 8.45 -1.33 -9.51
CA ALA A 92 8.38 -1.75 -8.11
C ALA A 92 9.68 -2.44 -7.71
N LYS A 93 10.31 -1.94 -6.64
CA LYS A 93 11.44 -2.63 -6.00
C LYS A 93 10.91 -3.48 -4.84
N GLY A 94 11.45 -4.67 -4.68
CA GLY A 94 11.05 -5.58 -3.63
C GLY A 94 11.30 -7.03 -4.00
N ALA A 95 11.23 -7.91 -3.01
CA ALA A 95 11.33 -9.33 -3.25
C ALA A 95 9.99 -9.87 -3.78
N ASP A 96 10.08 -10.82 -4.72
CA ASP A 96 8.91 -11.47 -5.28
C ASP A 96 8.50 -12.67 -4.42
N TYR A 97 7.53 -12.44 -3.52
CA TYR A 97 7.02 -13.45 -2.59
C TYR A 97 5.53 -13.73 -2.80
N PRO A 98 5.10 -15.00 -2.69
CA PRO A 98 3.69 -15.35 -2.68
C PRO A 98 3.00 -14.93 -1.36
N PRO A 99 1.72 -14.52 -1.39
CA PRO A 99 0.84 -14.50 -2.56
C PRO A 99 1.24 -13.41 -3.56
N TYR A 100 1.13 -13.67 -4.85
CA TYR A 100 1.56 -12.77 -5.91
C TYR A 100 0.45 -11.77 -6.29
N ILE A 101 0.84 -10.58 -6.78
CA ILE A 101 -0.10 -9.70 -7.50
C ILE A 101 0.29 -9.77 -8.97
N ARG A 102 0.17 -10.98 -9.51
CA ARG A 102 0.37 -11.29 -10.92
C ARG A 102 -1.04 -11.58 -11.44
N ALA A 103 -1.33 -11.16 -12.67
CA ALA A 103 -2.64 -11.28 -13.32
C ALA A 103 -3.09 -12.75 -13.53
N THR A 104 -3.28 -13.52 -12.45
CA THR A 104 -3.55 -14.96 -12.44
C THR A 104 -5.04 -15.27 -12.26
N GLY A 105 -5.77 -14.39 -11.58
CA GLY A 105 -7.22 -14.42 -11.48
C GLY A 105 -7.82 -13.02 -11.68
N PHE A 106 -8.99 -12.98 -12.30
CA PHE A 106 -9.73 -11.75 -12.59
C PHE A 106 -11.17 -11.91 -12.11
N GLN A 107 -11.68 -10.93 -11.38
CA GLN A 107 -13.04 -10.94 -10.84
C GLN A 107 -13.68 -9.56 -10.93
N ARG A 108 -15.00 -9.51 -11.12
CA ARG A 108 -15.76 -8.28 -10.88
C ARG A 108 -16.07 -8.15 -9.40
N ARG A 109 -16.05 -6.91 -8.90
CA ARG A 109 -16.43 -6.54 -7.53
C ARG A 109 -17.53 -5.49 -7.58
N ALA A 110 -18.16 -5.23 -6.44
CA ALA A 110 -19.02 -4.06 -6.33
C ALA A 110 -18.18 -2.82 -6.69
N GLU A 111 -18.67 -2.04 -7.66
CA GLU A 111 -18.06 -0.78 -8.09
C GLU A 111 -16.60 -0.91 -8.54
N GLY A 112 -16.21 -2.05 -9.12
CA GLY A 112 -14.84 -2.25 -9.55
C GLY A 112 -14.52 -3.61 -10.16
N VAL A 113 -13.23 -3.77 -10.46
CA VAL A 113 -12.65 -5.01 -10.99
C VAL A 113 -11.40 -5.38 -10.22
N ALA A 114 -11.10 -6.66 -10.10
CA ALA A 114 -10.07 -7.17 -9.21
C ALA A 114 -9.15 -8.17 -9.89
N VAL A 115 -7.89 -8.14 -9.45
CA VAL A 115 -6.90 -9.19 -9.69
C VAL A 115 -6.73 -9.97 -8.40
N THR A 116 -6.79 -11.28 -8.49
CA THR A 116 -6.74 -12.19 -7.33
C THR A 116 -5.66 -13.25 -7.50
N ASP A 117 -4.99 -13.59 -6.41
CA ASP A 117 -4.14 -14.78 -6.30
C ASP A 117 -4.61 -15.65 -5.13
N GLY A 118 -4.48 -16.97 -5.27
CA GLY A 118 -4.96 -17.94 -4.28
C GLY A 118 -6.50 -18.00 -4.08
N MET A 119 -7.28 -17.22 -4.86
CA MET A 119 -8.74 -17.23 -4.83
C MET A 119 -9.28 -17.77 -6.16
N HIS A 120 -9.83 -18.99 -6.13
CA HIS A 120 -10.30 -19.68 -7.35
C HIS A 120 -11.79 -19.47 -7.64
N ASN A 121 -12.54 -18.90 -6.69
CA ASN A 121 -13.98 -18.70 -6.80
C ASN A 121 -14.29 -17.21 -6.94
N ALA A 122 -15.48 -16.88 -7.44
CA ALA A 122 -15.96 -15.50 -7.52
C ALA A 122 -16.16 -14.88 -6.12
N THR A 123 -16.34 -15.70 -5.08
CA THR A 123 -16.44 -15.23 -3.69
C THR A 123 -15.07 -14.79 -3.17
N ARG A 124 -15.04 -13.62 -2.54
CA ARG A 124 -13.86 -13.12 -1.81
C ARG A 124 -13.60 -14.02 -0.61
N GLU A 125 -12.58 -14.88 -0.69
CA GLU A 125 -12.24 -15.85 0.36
C GLU A 125 -10.76 -15.72 0.74
N PHE A 126 -10.52 -15.24 1.96
CA PHE A 126 -9.23 -15.29 2.63
C PHE A 126 -9.28 -16.44 3.64
N LYS A 127 -8.51 -17.51 3.39
CA LYS A 127 -8.62 -18.77 4.15
C LYS A 127 -7.65 -18.84 5.33
N GLY A 128 -6.74 -17.86 5.45
CA GLY A 128 -5.68 -17.83 6.44
C GLY A 128 -4.54 -18.80 6.15
N ASP A 129 -4.43 -19.35 4.94
CA ASP A 129 -3.35 -20.27 4.56
C ASP A 129 -2.09 -19.55 4.03
N GLY A 130 -2.15 -18.22 3.96
CA GLY A 130 -1.03 -17.37 3.55
C GLY A 130 -0.84 -17.32 2.04
N ARG A 131 -1.87 -17.63 1.26
CA ARG A 131 -1.80 -17.76 -0.20
C ARG A 131 -2.76 -16.85 -0.95
N ALA A 132 -3.62 -16.12 -0.25
CA ALA A 132 -4.58 -15.23 -0.90
C ALA A 132 -4.09 -13.78 -0.95
N ALA A 133 -4.25 -13.14 -2.10
CA ALA A 133 -4.17 -11.69 -2.22
C ALA A 133 -5.15 -11.18 -3.28
N GLU A 134 -5.58 -9.93 -3.13
CA GLU A 134 -6.49 -9.27 -4.04
C GLU A 134 -6.11 -7.80 -4.18
N LEU A 135 -6.12 -7.31 -5.41
CA LEU A 135 -6.02 -5.90 -5.76
C LEU A 135 -7.28 -5.49 -6.51
N VAL A 136 -8.03 -4.53 -5.98
CA VAL A 136 -9.26 -4.00 -6.56
C VAL A 136 -9.01 -2.61 -7.14
N PHE A 137 -9.45 -2.42 -8.38
CA PHE A 137 -9.55 -1.14 -9.08
C PHE A 137 -11.01 -0.69 -9.00
N HIS A 138 -11.29 0.30 -8.15
CA HIS A 138 -12.63 0.84 -7.98
C HIS A 138 -12.94 1.90 -9.04
N GLU A 139 -14.21 2.04 -9.42
CA GLU A 139 -14.69 3.03 -10.38
C GLU A 139 -14.28 4.47 -10.02
N THR A 140 -14.20 4.76 -8.71
CA THR A 140 -13.76 6.06 -8.17
C THR A 140 -12.30 6.41 -8.46
N GLY A 141 -11.50 5.43 -8.88
CA GLY A 141 -10.04 5.58 -8.99
C GLY A 141 -9.27 5.03 -7.81
N ARG A 142 -9.96 4.69 -6.71
CA ARG A 142 -9.34 4.04 -5.57
C ARG A 142 -8.77 2.67 -5.94
N LEU A 143 -7.59 2.38 -5.39
CA LEU A 143 -6.98 1.05 -5.44
C LEU A 143 -6.93 0.46 -4.03
N THR A 144 -7.39 -0.76 -3.87
CA THR A 144 -7.39 -1.48 -2.58
C THR A 144 -6.66 -2.79 -2.74
N LEU A 145 -5.55 -2.98 -2.02
CA LEU A 145 -4.81 -4.23 -1.98
C LEU A 145 -4.93 -4.88 -0.61
N ILE A 146 -5.31 -6.15 -0.60
CA ILE A 146 -5.34 -6.98 0.60
C ILE A 146 -4.53 -8.24 0.35
N SER A 147 -3.67 -8.59 1.30
CA SER A 147 -2.81 -9.77 1.19
C SER A 147 -2.75 -10.50 2.53
N GLU A 148 -2.79 -11.83 2.47
CA GLU A 148 -2.45 -12.65 3.62
C GLU A 148 -0.95 -12.61 3.90
N ARG A 149 -0.57 -13.36 4.95
CA ARG A 149 0.82 -13.73 5.25
C ARG A 149 1.67 -12.56 5.74
N ALA A 150 1.06 -11.58 6.41
CA ALA A 150 1.81 -10.57 7.14
C ALA A 150 2.71 -11.19 8.23
N THR A 151 2.24 -12.28 8.83
CA THR A 151 3.01 -13.13 9.74
C THR A 151 2.80 -14.61 9.43
N PHE A 152 3.71 -15.45 9.93
CA PHE A 152 3.57 -16.91 9.92
C PHE A 152 4.25 -17.53 11.14
N MET A 153 3.82 -18.75 11.48
CA MET A 153 4.48 -19.54 12.52
C MET A 153 5.62 -20.34 11.89
N HIS A 154 6.81 -20.21 12.45
CA HIS A 154 8.01 -20.94 12.04
C HIS A 154 8.44 -21.90 13.14
N THR A 155 8.59 -23.16 12.77
CA THR A 155 9.22 -24.17 13.61
C THR A 155 10.59 -24.54 13.05
N ARG A 156 11.55 -24.75 13.95
CA ARG A 156 12.90 -25.16 13.58
C ARG A 156 13.00 -26.68 13.61
N PRO A 157 13.56 -27.33 12.58
CA PRO A 157 13.69 -28.78 12.52
C PRO A 157 14.88 -29.26 13.38
N VAL A 158 14.83 -29.00 14.69
CA VAL A 158 15.84 -29.43 15.68
C VAL A 158 15.17 -30.29 16.75
N GLN A 159 15.92 -31.20 17.39
CA GLN A 159 15.39 -32.08 18.43
C GLN A 159 16.00 -31.73 19.81
N PRO A 160 15.17 -31.46 20.85
CA PRO A 160 13.71 -31.33 20.82
C PRO A 160 13.27 -30.07 20.07
N GLU A 161 12.07 -30.12 19.45
CA GLU A 161 11.51 -29.01 18.71
C GLU A 161 11.17 -27.85 19.65
N PRO A 162 11.70 -26.64 19.43
CA PRO A 162 11.34 -25.47 20.22
C PRO A 162 9.90 -25.02 19.89
N PRO A 163 9.24 -24.25 20.78
CA PRO A 163 7.96 -23.65 20.47
C PRO A 163 8.01 -22.86 19.16
N ALA A 164 6.93 -22.96 18.37
CA ALA A 164 6.80 -22.21 17.12
C ALA A 164 6.97 -20.71 17.37
N ALA A 165 7.89 -20.09 16.63
CA ALA A 165 8.11 -18.66 16.71
C ALA A 165 7.23 -17.95 15.68
N LYS A 166 6.56 -16.88 16.09
CA LYS A 166 5.83 -16.02 15.15
C LYS A 166 6.82 -15.09 14.46
N LEU A 167 6.83 -15.13 13.14
CA LEU A 167 7.70 -14.30 12.31
C LEU A 167 6.85 -13.33 11.48
N ILE A 168 7.27 -12.07 11.47
CA ILE A 168 6.72 -11.04 10.60
C ILE A 168 7.40 -11.20 9.24
N PHE A 169 6.64 -11.10 8.15
CA PHE A 169 7.19 -11.19 6.81
C PHE A 169 7.42 -9.78 6.24
N GLU A 170 8.39 -9.06 6.81
CA GLU A 170 8.62 -7.64 6.47
C GLU A 170 8.95 -7.40 4.99
N GLU A 171 9.64 -8.33 4.34
CA GLU A 171 9.95 -8.23 2.90
C GLU A 171 8.68 -8.28 2.04
N LEU A 172 7.70 -9.11 2.43
CA LEU A 172 6.40 -9.18 1.76
C LEU A 172 5.62 -7.88 1.96
N ILE A 173 5.57 -7.35 3.19
CA ILE A 173 4.89 -6.08 3.51
C ILE A 173 5.46 -4.93 2.66
N VAL A 174 6.78 -4.85 2.57
CA VAL A 174 7.47 -3.84 1.75
C VAL A 174 7.16 -4.05 0.26
N ALA A 175 7.25 -5.27 -0.24
CA ALA A 175 6.97 -5.57 -1.64
C ALA A 175 5.52 -5.24 -2.04
N LYS A 176 4.54 -5.58 -1.19
CA LYS A 176 3.13 -5.23 -1.42
C LYS A 176 2.86 -3.73 -1.41
N THR A 177 3.56 -3.01 -0.55
CA THR A 177 3.48 -1.54 -0.52
C THR A 177 4.07 -0.95 -1.81
N ALA A 178 5.26 -1.40 -2.21
CA ALA A 178 5.94 -0.90 -3.40
C ALA A 178 5.15 -1.17 -4.69
N ILE A 179 4.59 -2.38 -4.85
CA ILE A 179 3.78 -2.69 -6.03
C ILE A 179 2.50 -1.87 -6.08
N LEU A 180 1.80 -1.63 -4.96
CA LEU A 180 0.60 -0.78 -5.00
C LEU A 180 0.94 0.65 -5.46
N VAL A 181 2.02 1.24 -4.95
CA VAL A 181 2.42 2.59 -5.37
C VAL A 181 2.78 2.61 -6.86
N ALA A 182 3.51 1.59 -7.35
CA ALA A 182 3.83 1.46 -8.77
C ALA A 182 2.58 1.32 -9.63
N VAL A 183 1.62 0.49 -9.23
CA VAL A 183 0.31 0.36 -9.90
C VAL A 183 -0.42 1.71 -9.92
N THR A 184 -0.41 2.43 -8.80
CA THR A 184 -1.04 3.75 -8.69
C THR A 184 -0.44 4.73 -9.71
N ALA A 185 0.88 4.73 -9.88
CA ALA A 185 1.55 5.56 -10.88
C ALA A 185 1.13 5.19 -12.31
N GLU A 186 1.02 3.90 -12.63
CA GLU A 186 0.59 3.42 -13.95
C GLU A 186 -0.91 3.71 -14.22
N THR A 187 -1.76 3.53 -13.22
CA THR A 187 -3.19 3.89 -13.28
C THR A 187 -3.38 5.39 -13.50
N ALA A 188 -2.61 6.22 -12.80
CA ALA A 188 -2.64 7.67 -12.97
C ALA A 188 -2.12 8.10 -14.37
N LYS A 189 -1.13 7.39 -14.93
CA LYS A 189 -0.67 7.61 -16.31
C LYS A 189 -1.76 7.26 -17.33
N LEU A 190 -2.40 6.10 -17.17
CA LEU A 190 -3.47 5.62 -18.06
C LEU A 190 -4.63 6.62 -18.12
N THR A 191 -5.08 7.08 -16.96
CA THR A 191 -6.21 8.01 -16.81
C THR A 191 -5.83 9.48 -17.00
N GLN A 192 -4.54 9.75 -17.22
CA GLN A 192 -3.96 11.09 -17.29
C GLN A 192 -4.17 11.94 -16.03
N TYR A 193 -4.52 11.33 -14.90
CA TYR A 193 -4.69 12.03 -13.64
C TYR A 193 -3.32 12.48 -13.08
N ARG A 194 -3.17 13.79 -12.88
CA ARG A 194 -1.92 14.42 -12.41
C ARG A 194 -2.01 14.97 -10.98
N GLY A 195 -3.08 14.66 -10.26
CA GLY A 195 -3.28 15.13 -8.89
C GLY A 195 -2.49 14.33 -7.85
N SER A 196 -2.80 14.59 -6.59
CA SER A 196 -2.20 13.91 -5.45
C SER A 196 -2.97 12.65 -5.10
N TRP A 197 -2.27 11.71 -4.49
CA TRP A 197 -2.83 10.46 -3.98
C TRP A 197 -2.54 10.35 -2.50
N ARG A 198 -3.52 9.88 -1.74
CA ARG A 198 -3.33 9.44 -0.35
C ARG A 198 -3.08 7.94 -0.35
N PHE A 199 -2.17 7.51 0.51
CA PHE A 199 -1.85 6.11 0.68
C PHE A 199 -1.98 5.73 2.15
N ALA A 200 -2.61 4.60 2.43
CA ALA A 200 -2.63 4.01 3.75
C ALA A 200 -2.11 2.58 3.72
N LEU A 201 -1.31 2.22 4.72
CA LEU A 201 -0.86 0.86 5.01
C LEU A 201 -1.36 0.49 6.40
N LEU A 202 -2.04 -0.63 6.51
CA LEU A 202 -2.39 -1.27 7.77
C LEU A 202 -1.98 -2.74 7.75
N VAL A 203 -1.32 -3.20 8.81
CA VAL A 203 -0.88 -4.58 8.96
C VAL A 203 -1.34 -5.11 10.31
N ARG A 204 -2.00 -6.27 10.32
CA ARG A 204 -2.60 -6.89 11.51
C ARG A 204 -1.90 -8.19 11.90
N GLY A 205 -2.01 -8.54 13.18
CA GLY A 205 -1.50 -9.79 13.72
C GLY A 205 0.00 -9.74 13.93
N LEU A 206 0.59 -8.58 14.22
CA LEU A 206 2.03 -8.43 14.41
C LEU A 206 2.51 -8.75 15.83
N LYS A 207 1.61 -8.74 16.82
CA LYS A 207 1.99 -8.83 18.24
C LYS A 207 2.77 -10.12 18.52
N GLY A 208 3.91 -9.95 19.19
CA GLY A 208 4.83 -11.02 19.58
C GLY A 208 5.68 -11.56 18.43
N GLY A 209 5.50 -11.08 17.20
CA GLY A 209 6.28 -11.51 16.05
C GLY A 209 7.65 -10.83 15.97
N SER A 210 8.68 -11.55 15.56
CA SER A 210 10.01 -10.98 15.24
C SER A 210 10.25 -10.96 13.73
N ALA A 211 11.18 -10.13 13.25
CA ALA A 211 11.50 -10.05 11.82
C ALA A 211 11.95 -11.39 11.23
N TRP A 212 11.42 -11.76 10.07
CA TRP A 212 11.79 -12.98 9.34
C TRP A 212 13.27 -13.00 8.99
N ILE A 213 13.81 -11.87 8.54
CA ILE A 213 15.19 -11.77 8.05
C ILE A 213 16.23 -12.07 9.13
N LEU A 214 15.86 -11.95 10.41
CA LEU A 214 16.72 -12.27 11.54
C LEU A 214 16.67 -13.76 11.92
N ALA A 215 15.67 -14.51 11.45
CA ALA A 215 15.46 -15.90 11.84
C ALA A 215 16.55 -16.86 11.35
N ASP A 216 17.25 -16.50 10.26
CA ASP A 216 18.34 -17.31 9.67
C ASP A 216 19.70 -17.09 10.36
N SER A 217 19.80 -16.12 11.28
CA SER A 217 21.07 -15.77 11.95
C SER A 217 21.39 -16.73 13.10
N PHE A 218 21.81 -17.96 12.77
CA PHE A 218 22.54 -18.93 13.63
C PHE A 218 22.30 -18.83 15.16
N GLY A 219 21.04 -18.75 15.60
CA GLY A 219 20.64 -18.89 17.00
C GLY A 219 20.91 -17.72 17.96
N PHE A 220 21.35 -16.54 17.52
CA PHE A 220 21.78 -15.47 18.45
C PHE A 220 20.84 -14.27 18.64
N SER A 221 19.81 -14.08 17.83
CA SER A 221 18.76 -13.10 18.17
C SER A 221 17.50 -13.32 17.35
N ASN A 222 16.46 -13.89 17.96
CA ASN A 222 15.12 -13.47 17.57
C ASN A 222 15.05 -12.01 18.03
N GLY A 223 15.05 -11.06 17.10
CA GLY A 223 14.91 -9.64 17.45
C GLY A 223 13.72 -9.43 18.40
N SER A 224 13.72 -8.33 19.16
CA SER A 224 12.64 -8.04 20.09
C SER A 224 11.29 -8.14 19.39
N GLY A 225 10.36 -8.93 19.94
CA GLY A 225 9.04 -9.11 19.36
C GLY A 225 8.30 -7.78 19.26
N TYR A 226 7.58 -7.59 18.16
CA TYR A 226 6.76 -6.41 17.95
C TYR A 226 5.64 -6.34 18.99
N THR A 227 5.43 -5.18 19.61
CA THR A 227 4.63 -5.07 20.84
C THR A 227 3.15 -4.78 20.58
N ALA A 228 2.84 -4.13 19.46
CA ALA A 228 1.47 -3.84 19.04
C ALA A 228 0.94 -4.95 18.13
N ASP A 229 -0.38 -5.14 18.10
CA ASP A 229 -0.98 -6.08 17.14
C ASP A 229 -1.08 -5.50 15.74
N THR A 230 -1.26 -4.19 15.65
CA THR A 230 -1.46 -3.49 14.39
C THR A 230 -0.36 -2.46 14.16
N TYR A 231 0.08 -2.35 12.92
CA TYR A 231 0.86 -1.23 12.41
C TYR A 231 0.02 -0.47 11.39
N ALA A 232 -0.06 0.86 11.50
CA ALA A 232 -0.77 1.69 10.55
C ALA A 232 0.02 2.96 10.21
N ARG A 233 0.02 3.35 8.94
CA ARG A 233 0.57 4.62 8.45
C ARG A 233 -0.24 5.14 7.28
N GLU A 234 -0.29 6.46 7.18
CA GLU A 234 -0.81 7.18 6.02
C GLU A 234 0.28 8.13 5.51
N THR A 235 0.33 8.35 4.20
CA THR A 235 1.11 9.41 3.57
C THR A 235 0.35 9.97 2.37
N GLU A 236 0.85 11.06 1.81
CA GLU A 236 0.32 11.70 0.62
C GLU A 236 1.47 12.01 -0.34
N ALA A 237 1.25 11.82 -1.64
CA ALA A 237 2.25 12.11 -2.66
C ALA A 237 1.60 12.65 -3.93
N ALA A 238 2.27 13.60 -4.58
CA ALA A 238 1.82 14.10 -5.87
C ALA A 238 2.09 13.06 -6.97
N PHE A 239 1.33 13.10 -8.06
CA PHE A 239 1.59 12.27 -9.25
C PHE A 239 3.07 12.35 -9.70
N ALA A 240 3.65 13.56 -9.70
CA ALA A 240 5.03 13.77 -10.12
C ALA A 240 6.03 12.96 -9.29
N ASP A 241 5.77 12.83 -7.98
CA ASP A 241 6.63 12.11 -7.06
C ASP A 241 6.47 10.60 -7.25
N ILE A 242 5.24 10.08 -7.29
CA ILE A 242 4.98 8.64 -7.47
C ILE A 242 5.40 8.13 -8.84
N ALA A 243 5.34 8.98 -9.88
CA ALA A 243 5.78 8.61 -11.22
C ALA A 243 7.30 8.58 -11.38
N THR A 244 8.02 9.35 -10.55
CA THR A 244 9.49 9.49 -10.61
C THR A 244 10.19 8.52 -9.65
N ASP A 245 9.74 8.48 -8.40
CA ASP A 245 10.27 7.60 -7.36
C ASP A 245 9.13 7.01 -6.50
N PRO A 246 8.42 5.98 -7.00
CA PRO A 246 7.38 5.31 -6.22
C PRO A 246 7.91 4.68 -4.92
N ASN A 247 9.23 4.41 -4.85
CA ASN A 247 9.83 3.80 -3.67
C ASN A 247 9.93 4.77 -2.49
N ALA A 248 9.91 6.08 -2.73
CA ALA A 248 9.87 7.08 -1.66
C ALA A 248 8.59 6.94 -0.81
N VAL A 249 7.44 6.75 -1.46
CA VAL A 249 6.15 6.56 -0.76
C VAL A 249 6.15 5.22 -0.02
N ALA A 250 6.63 4.15 -0.65
CA ALA A 250 6.73 2.84 0.01
C ALA A 250 7.63 2.90 1.25
N ARG A 251 8.75 3.63 1.17
CA ARG A 251 9.63 3.89 2.31
C ARG A 251 8.91 4.68 3.41
N ASP A 252 8.19 5.75 3.08
CA ASP A 252 7.52 6.58 4.09
C ASP A 252 6.47 5.77 4.85
N LEU A 253 5.78 4.84 4.17
CA LEU A 253 4.82 3.92 4.77
C LEU A 253 5.47 2.81 5.61
N THR A 254 6.64 2.27 5.22
CA THR A 254 7.18 1.03 5.81
C THR A 254 8.40 1.22 6.71
N MET A 255 9.18 2.28 6.53
CA MET A 255 10.42 2.48 7.27
C MET A 255 10.23 2.56 8.81
N PRO A 256 9.15 3.16 9.35
CA PRO A 256 8.89 3.08 10.79
C PRO A 256 8.68 1.66 11.32
N LEU A 257 8.04 0.77 10.55
CA LEU A 257 7.91 -0.65 10.89
C LEU A 257 9.29 -1.32 10.90
N LEU A 258 10.08 -1.16 9.84
CA LEU A 258 11.41 -1.76 9.73
C LEU A 258 12.36 -1.28 10.83
N ARG A 259 12.24 -0.02 11.27
CA ARG A 259 12.96 0.51 12.43
C ARG A 259 12.53 -0.17 13.72
N SER A 260 11.23 -0.33 13.91
CA SER A 260 10.67 -1.00 15.10
C SER A 260 11.06 -2.47 15.18
N LEU A 261 11.29 -3.12 14.04
CA LEU A 261 11.77 -4.49 13.93
C LEU A 261 13.30 -4.61 14.00
N GLY A 262 14.04 -3.50 14.02
CA GLY A 262 15.50 -3.50 14.07
C GLY A 262 16.21 -3.89 12.76
N VAL A 263 15.50 -3.88 11.63
CA VAL A 263 16.02 -4.39 10.34
C VAL A 263 16.21 -3.32 9.27
N HIS A 264 15.84 -2.07 9.54
CA HIS A 264 15.94 -0.94 8.60
C HIS A 264 17.31 -0.69 7.94
N THR A 265 18.41 -1.17 8.53
CA THR A 265 19.77 -1.07 7.98
C THR A 265 20.22 -2.31 7.21
N HIS A 266 19.39 -3.36 7.18
CA HIS A 266 19.72 -4.62 6.53
C HIS A 266 19.93 -4.42 5.02
N SER A 267 20.86 -5.18 4.43
CA SER A 267 21.25 -5.06 3.01
C SER A 267 20.07 -5.16 2.04
N LYS A 268 19.12 -6.07 2.32
CA LYS A 268 17.87 -6.24 1.56
C LYS A 268 17.00 -4.97 1.45
N PHE A 269 17.18 -4.00 2.34
CA PHE A 269 16.43 -2.74 2.37
C PHE A 269 17.26 -1.52 1.98
N GLN A 270 18.47 -1.70 1.45
CA GLN A 270 19.35 -0.60 1.04
C GLN A 270 18.68 0.33 0.02
N TRP A 271 17.89 -0.21 -0.90
CA TRP A 271 17.17 0.57 -1.91
C TRP A 271 16.08 1.50 -1.33
N MET A 272 15.68 1.29 -0.07
CA MET A 272 14.79 2.21 0.67
C MET A 272 15.56 3.29 1.42
N ARG A 273 16.88 3.38 1.30
CA ARG A 273 17.68 4.44 1.93
C ARG A 273 17.82 5.60 0.94
N ASN A 274 17.65 6.83 1.42
CA ASN A 274 17.98 8.02 0.63
C ASN A 274 19.49 8.04 0.35
N GLU A 275 19.89 7.84 -0.90
CA GLU A 275 21.30 7.94 -1.32
C GLU A 275 21.90 9.32 -1.04
N GLN A 276 21.07 10.36 -0.89
CA GLN A 276 21.51 11.73 -0.59
C GLN A 276 22.04 11.95 0.85
N ALA A 277 21.97 10.97 1.74
CA ALA A 277 22.53 11.08 3.09
C ALA A 277 24.00 10.62 3.22
N GLN A 278 24.60 10.10 2.14
CA GLN A 278 25.96 9.52 2.19
C GLN A 278 27.10 10.47 1.76
N GLU A 279 26.82 11.70 1.32
CA GLU A 279 27.87 12.67 0.91
C GLU A 279 28.25 13.73 1.96
N LYS A 280 27.92 13.51 3.24
CA LYS A 280 28.37 14.40 4.31
C LYS A 280 29.05 13.63 5.44
N HIS A 281 30.24 13.10 5.17
CA HIS A 281 31.29 12.88 6.17
C HIS A 281 32.67 12.93 5.54
#